data_AF-G4TY92-F1
#
_entry.id   AF-G4TY92-F1
#
_cell.length_a   1.000
_cell.length_b   1.000
_cell.length_c   1.000
_cell.angle_alpha   90.00
_cell.angle_beta   90.00
_cell.angle_gamma   90.00
#
_symmetry.space_group_name_H-M   'P 1'
#
loop_
_entity.id
_entity.type
_entity.pdbx_description
1 polymer ?
#
loop_
_entity_poly.entity_id
_entity_poly.type
_entity_poly.pdbx_seq_one_letter_code
_entity_poly.pdbx_strand_id
1 'polypeptide(L)'
;FLVVAQTLWFIAQCIARKVSKLPLTELEVITLGHTLLTVAIYIAWWDKPYRVTFPMRVYETLPERTKEQEKVKAEMEDADFWVMAFEYASGIQGAYIDLRSVKRVGMFYPGYTKDGWNVSDLGGILTTIIVGTLFGAVHFLAWSSPFPSTHTQFLWQFATIVMTTVPPAAVVLFLGGLMAGYVSESLGGLMIFSLSLLPPLYFVGRGITIVLAFVTLAALPLDAYRDVAWSDFFPHI
;
A
#
# COMPACT_ATOMS: atom_id res chain seq x y z
N PHE A 1 -12.07 -21.39 -4.12
CA PHE A 1 -11.87 -21.79 -5.52
C PHE A 1 -12.52 -20.80 -6.49
N LEU A 2 -13.84 -20.55 -6.41
CA LEU A 2 -14.53 -19.59 -7.30
C LEU A 2 -13.89 -18.19 -7.35
N VAL A 3 -13.55 -17.60 -6.21
CA VAL A 3 -12.94 -16.26 -6.15
C VAL A 3 -11.60 -16.21 -6.88
N VAL A 4 -10.75 -17.22 -6.69
CA VAL A 4 -9.44 -17.31 -7.38
C VAL A 4 -9.63 -17.41 -8.89
N ALA A 5 -10.57 -18.25 -9.33
CA ALA A 5 -10.89 -18.36 -10.76
C ALA A 5 -11.42 -17.04 -11.33
N GLN A 6 -12.31 -16.33 -10.60
CA GLN A 6 -12.81 -15.03 -11.01
C GLN A 6 -11.71 -13.96 -11.09
N THR A 7 -10.81 -13.91 -10.11
CA THR A 7 -9.70 -12.95 -10.11
C THR A 7 -8.72 -13.22 -11.24
N LEU A 8 -8.35 -14.49 -11.46
CA LEU A 8 -7.47 -14.87 -12.58
C LEU A 8 -8.13 -14.58 -13.93
N TRP A 9 -9.42 -14.86 -14.07
CA TRP A 9 -10.17 -14.52 -15.28
C TRP A 9 -10.23 -13.02 -15.53
N PHE A 10 -10.46 -12.21 -14.49
CA PHE A 10 -10.42 -10.76 -14.59
C PHE A 10 -9.05 -10.25 -15.04
N ILE A 11 -7.96 -10.75 -14.45
CA ILE A 11 -6.59 -10.41 -14.87
C ILE A 11 -6.37 -10.79 -16.34
N ALA A 12 -6.79 -11.99 -16.74
CA ALA A 12 -6.70 -12.46 -18.12
C ALA A 12 -7.49 -11.56 -19.09
N GLN A 13 -8.69 -11.10 -18.71
CA GLN A 13 -9.48 -10.13 -19.47
C GLN A 13 -8.75 -8.79 -19.63
N CYS A 14 -8.17 -8.23 -18.56
CA CYS A 14 -7.41 -7.00 -18.66
C CYS A 14 -6.21 -7.13 -19.61
N ILE A 15 -5.48 -8.24 -19.54
CA ILE A 15 -4.35 -8.54 -20.42
C ILE A 15 -4.82 -8.66 -21.87
N ALA A 16 -5.87 -9.44 -22.12
CA ALA A 16 -6.37 -9.68 -23.47
C ALA A 16 -6.89 -8.39 -24.12
N ARG A 17 -7.64 -7.55 -23.38
CA ARG A 17 -8.04 -6.21 -23.85
C ARG A 17 -6.84 -5.37 -24.27
N LYS A 18 -5.77 -5.37 -23.47
CA LYS A 18 -4.55 -4.63 -23.78
C LYS A 18 -3.86 -5.15 -25.06
N VAL A 19 -3.77 -6.47 -25.23
CA VAL A 19 -3.20 -7.11 -26.43
C VAL A 19 -4.04 -6.80 -27.68
N SER A 20 -5.36 -6.83 -27.57
CA SER A 20 -6.31 -6.49 -28.63
C SER A 20 -6.45 -4.97 -28.88
N LYS A 21 -5.64 -4.13 -28.23
CA LYS A 21 -5.68 -2.66 -28.32
C LYS A 21 -7.03 -2.05 -27.93
N LEU A 22 -7.79 -2.73 -27.08
CA LEU A 22 -9.02 -2.21 -26.49
C LEU A 22 -8.68 -1.35 -25.25
N PRO A 23 -9.44 -0.27 -25.00
CA PRO A 23 -9.24 0.54 -23.81
C PRO A 23 -9.58 -0.27 -22.55
N LEU A 24 -8.76 -0.07 -21.51
CA LEU A 24 -9.09 -0.45 -20.15
C LEU A 24 -9.73 0.76 -19.47
N THR A 25 -10.88 0.53 -18.83
CA THR A 25 -11.52 1.55 -18.01
C THR A 25 -10.67 1.87 -16.78
N GLU A 26 -10.79 3.09 -16.27
CA GLU A 26 -10.08 3.54 -15.08
C GLU A 26 -10.41 2.65 -13.87
N LEU A 27 -11.67 2.20 -13.78
CA LEU A 27 -12.11 1.27 -12.74
C LEU A 27 -11.43 -0.11 -12.88
N GLU A 28 -11.31 -0.64 -14.10
CA GLU A 28 -10.55 -1.88 -14.35
C GLU A 28 -9.09 -1.72 -13.96
N VAL A 29 -8.47 -0.57 -14.26
CA VAL A 29 -7.07 -0.30 -13.89
C VAL A 29 -6.87 -0.25 -12.37
N ILE A 30 -7.75 0.43 -11.64
CA ILE A 30 -7.69 0.44 -10.16
C ILE A 30 -7.91 -0.96 -9.60
N THR A 31 -8.89 -1.70 -10.14
CA THR A 31 -9.20 -3.06 -9.70
C THR A 31 -8.05 -4.02 -10.02
N LEU A 32 -7.38 -3.84 -11.15
CA LEU A 32 -6.16 -4.59 -11.51
C LEU A 32 -5.04 -4.34 -10.49
N GLY A 33 -4.81 -3.08 -10.09
CA GLY A 33 -3.83 -2.76 -9.05
C GLY A 33 -4.13 -3.46 -7.72
N HIS A 34 -5.39 -3.45 -7.28
CA HIS A 34 -5.81 -4.12 -6.04
C HIS A 34 -5.75 -5.65 -6.15
N THR A 35 -6.12 -6.23 -7.29
CA THR A 35 -6.08 -7.68 -7.49
C THR A 35 -4.64 -8.19 -7.55
N LEU A 36 -3.74 -7.49 -8.23
CA LEU A 36 -2.31 -7.82 -8.24
C LEU A 36 -1.71 -7.77 -6.83
N LEU A 37 -2.00 -6.72 -6.07
CA LEU A 37 -1.56 -6.61 -4.68
C LEU A 37 -2.12 -7.74 -3.81
N THR A 38 -3.41 -8.05 -3.98
CA THR A 38 -4.09 -9.12 -3.25
C THR A 38 -3.45 -10.48 -3.55
N VAL A 39 -3.17 -10.78 -4.83
CA VAL A 39 -2.46 -12.01 -5.24
C VAL A 39 -1.07 -12.07 -4.59
N ALA A 40 -0.31 -10.97 -4.60
CA ALA A 40 1.00 -10.91 -3.95
C ALA A 40 0.90 -11.19 -2.45
N ILE A 41 -0.09 -10.63 -1.76
CA ILE A 41 -0.36 -10.90 -0.33
C ILE A 41 -0.70 -12.38 -0.11
N TYR A 42 -1.56 -12.97 -0.95
CA TYR A 42 -1.90 -14.40 -0.83
C TYR A 42 -0.70 -15.32 -1.05
N ILE A 43 0.20 -14.97 -1.98
CA ILE A 43 1.45 -15.71 -2.18
C ILE A 43 2.34 -15.59 -0.95
N ALA A 44 2.54 -14.37 -0.43
CA ALA A 44 3.33 -14.14 0.78
C ALA A 44 2.76 -14.83 2.02
N TRP A 45 1.44 -15.04 2.07
CA TRP A 45 0.73 -15.68 3.18
C TRP A 45 0.32 -17.12 2.88
N TRP A 46 0.91 -17.76 1.86
CA TRP A 46 0.52 -19.11 1.45
C TRP A 46 0.59 -20.12 2.59
N ASP A 47 1.68 -20.08 3.37
CA ASP A 47 1.92 -20.99 4.50
C ASP A 47 1.27 -20.53 5.80
N LYS A 48 0.55 -19.38 5.79
CA LYS A 48 -0.11 -18.89 6.99
C LYS A 48 -1.27 -19.84 7.35
N PRO A 49 -1.29 -20.45 8.55
CA PRO A 49 -2.33 -21.40 8.91
C PRO A 49 -3.70 -20.72 8.97
N TYR A 50 -4.61 -21.13 8.09
CA TYR A 50 -6.00 -20.69 8.11
C TYR A 50 -6.82 -21.65 8.99
N ARG A 51 -7.61 -21.07 9.91
CA ARG A 51 -8.48 -21.73 10.91
C ARG A 51 -7.77 -22.11 12.21
N VAL A 52 -7.97 -21.28 13.23
CA VAL A 52 -7.64 -21.61 14.62
C VAL A 52 -8.60 -22.71 15.08
N THR A 53 -8.10 -23.93 15.28
CA THR A 53 -8.93 -25.09 15.68
C THR A 53 -9.40 -24.99 17.13
N PHE A 54 -8.51 -24.57 18.03
CA PHE A 54 -8.83 -24.31 19.42
C PHE A 54 -7.88 -23.24 19.99
N PRO A 55 -8.38 -22.30 20.81
CA PRO A 55 -7.51 -21.37 21.52
C PRO A 55 -6.77 -22.10 22.65
N MET A 56 -5.45 -22.01 22.69
CA MET A 56 -4.68 -22.40 23.88
C MET A 56 -4.70 -21.26 24.88
N ARG A 57 -5.27 -21.50 26.07
CA ARG A 57 -5.23 -20.53 27.17
C ARG A 57 -3.90 -20.67 27.88
N VAL A 58 -3.11 -19.60 27.86
CA VAL A 58 -1.89 -19.46 28.67
C VAL A 58 -2.33 -18.98 30.05
N TYR A 59 -2.12 -19.80 31.08
CA TYR A 59 -2.52 -19.51 32.47
C TYR A 59 -1.44 -18.78 33.27
N GLU A 60 -0.30 -18.52 32.66
CA GLU A 60 0.84 -17.91 33.33
C GLU A 60 0.57 -16.42 33.56
N THR A 61 0.72 -15.98 34.81
CA THR A 61 0.71 -14.56 35.15
C THR A 61 1.90 -13.90 34.48
N LEU A 62 1.65 -12.83 33.73
CA LEU A 62 2.73 -12.07 33.10
C LEU A 62 3.74 -11.64 34.18
N PRO A 63 5.05 -11.79 33.94
CA PRO A 63 6.06 -11.33 34.89
C PRO A 63 5.95 -9.82 35.08
N GLU A 64 6.47 -9.30 36.19
CA GLU A 64 6.58 -7.86 36.40
C GLU A 64 7.29 -7.20 35.21
N ARG A 65 6.91 -5.95 34.90
CA ARG A 65 7.55 -5.22 33.81
C ARG A 65 9.00 -4.95 34.19
N THR A 66 9.91 -5.08 33.23
CA THR A 66 11.27 -4.56 33.40
C THR A 66 11.23 -3.03 33.41
N LYS A 67 12.25 -2.37 33.98
CA LYS A 67 12.35 -0.91 33.96
C LYS A 67 12.30 -0.32 32.54
N GLU A 68 12.87 -1.03 31.57
CA GLU A 68 12.79 -0.64 30.16
C GLU A 68 11.36 -0.71 29.61
N GLN A 69 10.60 -1.76 29.95
CA GLN A 69 9.20 -1.88 29.56
C GLN A 69 8.31 -0.82 30.21
N GLU A 70 8.63 -0.39 31.43
CA GLU A 70 7.92 0.73 32.08
C GLU A 70 8.22 2.07 31.39
N LYS A 71 9.48 2.30 31.01
CA LYS A 71 9.89 3.49 30.25
C LYS A 71 9.19 3.56 28.89
N VAL A 72 9.21 2.46 28.13
CA VAL A 72 8.52 2.38 26.83
C VAL A 72 7.01 2.62 27.00
N LYS A 73 6.38 2.01 28.02
CA LYS A 73 4.97 2.26 28.31
C LYS A 73 4.67 3.73 28.59
N ALA A 74 5.52 4.40 29.39
CA ALA A 74 5.34 5.82 29.69
C ALA A 74 5.47 6.70 28.44
N GLU A 75 6.44 6.40 27.57
CA GLU A 75 6.61 7.09 26.27
C GLU A 75 5.40 6.88 25.34
N MET A 76 4.81 5.68 25.35
CA MET A 76 3.59 5.39 24.58
C MET A 76 2.37 6.14 25.13
N GLU A 77 2.27 6.30 26.45
CA GLU A 77 1.15 7.02 27.11
C GLU A 77 1.25 8.55 26.92
N ASP A 78 2.44 9.08 26.67
CA ASP A 78 2.69 10.50 26.40
C ASP A 78 2.48 10.89 24.92
N ALA A 79 2.42 9.89 24.01
CA ALA A 79 2.25 10.13 22.59
C ALA A 79 0.89 10.78 22.29
N ASP A 80 0.90 11.90 21.57
CA ASP A 80 -0.32 12.58 21.19
C ASP A 80 -1.09 11.84 20.09
N PHE A 81 -2.35 12.26 19.88
CA PHE A 81 -3.22 11.67 18.87
C PHE A 81 -2.64 11.73 17.45
N TRP A 82 -1.93 12.80 17.09
CA TRP A 82 -1.42 13.02 15.74
C TRP A 82 -0.21 12.14 15.44
N VAL A 83 0.68 11.98 16.41
CA VAL A 83 1.79 11.02 16.37
C VAL A 83 1.22 9.61 16.19
N MET A 84 0.25 9.22 17.01
CA MET A 84 -0.36 7.90 16.90
C MET A 84 -1.06 7.69 15.54
N ALA A 85 -1.79 8.68 15.04
CA ALA A 85 -2.46 8.61 13.74
C ALA A 85 -1.45 8.46 12.59
N PHE A 86 -0.32 9.17 12.66
CA PHE A 86 0.75 9.06 11.68
C PHE A 86 1.40 7.67 11.67
N GLU A 87 1.73 7.14 12.84
CA GLU A 87 2.35 5.81 13.01
C GLU A 87 1.42 4.68 12.52
N TYR A 88 0.12 4.81 12.76
CA TYR A 88 -0.89 3.90 12.18
C TYR A 88 -0.99 4.01 10.67
N ALA A 89 -0.92 5.22 10.11
CA ALA A 89 -0.97 5.43 8.67
C ALA A 89 0.31 4.94 7.96
N SER A 90 1.47 5.02 8.61
CA SER A 90 2.77 4.58 8.10
C SER A 90 3.01 3.07 8.27
N GLY A 91 2.18 2.38 9.05
CA GLY A 91 2.32 0.94 9.30
C GLY A 91 3.29 0.58 10.43
N ILE A 92 3.77 1.57 11.19
CA ILE A 92 4.78 1.44 12.25
C ILE A 92 4.13 1.41 13.65
N GLN A 93 2.79 1.30 13.72
CA GLN A 93 2.01 1.26 14.98
C GLN A 93 2.44 0.21 16.01
N GLY A 94 3.27 -0.79 15.63
CA GLY A 94 3.78 -1.82 16.54
C GLY A 94 4.51 -1.25 17.76
N ALA A 95 5.10 -0.06 17.64
CA ALA A 95 5.79 0.64 18.72
C ALA A 95 4.84 1.26 19.77
N TYR A 96 3.56 1.48 19.44
CA TYR A 96 2.60 2.24 20.25
C TYR A 96 1.40 1.39 20.75
N ILE A 97 1.52 0.07 20.75
CA ILE A 97 0.48 -0.84 21.27
C ILE A 97 0.99 -1.58 22.51
N ASP A 98 0.36 -1.36 23.68
CA ASP A 98 0.64 -2.14 24.89
C ASP A 98 0.01 -3.54 24.72
N LEU A 99 0.83 -4.50 24.32
CA LEU A 99 0.42 -5.89 24.11
C LEU A 99 -0.22 -6.53 25.37
N ARG A 100 0.12 -6.06 26.58
CA ARG A 100 -0.49 -6.57 27.82
C ARG A 100 -1.92 -6.06 28.02
N SER A 101 -2.30 -4.97 27.36
CA SER A 101 -3.63 -4.36 27.45
C SER A 101 -4.64 -4.90 26.43
N VAL A 102 -4.17 -5.54 25.36
CA VAL A 102 -5.01 -6.00 24.24
C VAL A 102 -5.14 -7.51 24.19
N LYS A 103 -6.34 -8.02 23.87
CA LYS A 103 -6.58 -9.47 23.71
C LYS A 103 -6.13 -10.01 22.35
N ARG A 104 -5.92 -9.13 21.37
CA ARG A 104 -5.50 -9.46 20.01
C ARG A 104 -4.79 -8.28 19.38
N VAL A 105 -3.84 -8.57 18.50
CA VAL A 105 -3.25 -7.57 17.60
C VAL A 105 -3.98 -7.57 16.26
N GLY A 106 -3.87 -6.47 15.51
CA GLY A 106 -4.39 -6.38 14.16
C GLY A 106 -3.73 -7.38 13.21
N MET A 107 -4.39 -7.65 12.08
CA MET A 107 -3.91 -8.60 11.07
C MET A 107 -2.52 -8.26 10.52
N PHE A 108 -2.17 -6.97 10.51
CA PHE A 108 -0.91 -6.42 9.99
C PHE A 108 0.01 -5.92 11.11
N TYR A 109 0.02 -6.60 12.26
CA TYR A 109 0.96 -6.26 13.34
C TYR A 109 2.40 -6.56 12.89
N PRO A 110 3.28 -5.55 12.80
CA PRO A 110 4.62 -5.70 12.22
C PRO A 110 5.60 -6.40 13.17
N GLY A 111 5.21 -6.66 14.42
CA GLY A 111 6.11 -7.16 15.45
C GLY A 111 6.77 -6.03 16.24
N TYR A 112 7.64 -6.40 17.16
CA TYR A 112 8.51 -5.48 17.90
C TYR A 112 9.92 -5.56 17.31
N THR A 113 10.45 -4.43 16.87
CA THR A 113 11.84 -4.31 16.42
C THR A 113 12.73 -4.22 17.66
N LYS A 114 13.60 -5.22 17.86
CA LYS A 114 14.60 -5.19 18.93
C LYS A 114 15.67 -4.14 18.60
N ASP A 115 16.34 -3.58 19.62
CA ASP A 115 17.36 -2.53 19.40
C ASP A 115 18.42 -2.96 18.37
N GLY A 116 18.47 -2.24 17.24
CA GLY A 116 19.43 -2.44 16.15
C GLY A 116 18.78 -2.83 14.82
N TRP A 117 19.18 -2.14 13.74
CA TRP A 117 18.73 -2.43 12.38
C TRP A 117 19.20 -3.80 11.92
N ASN A 118 18.25 -4.70 11.63
CA ASN A 118 18.55 -6.01 11.06
C ASN A 118 18.18 -6.09 9.57
N VAL A 119 18.68 -7.12 8.89
CA VAL A 119 18.41 -7.39 7.47
C VAL A 119 16.91 -7.55 7.19
N SER A 120 16.16 -8.08 8.16
CA SER A 120 14.69 -8.18 8.09
C SER A 120 14.01 -6.82 8.00
N ASP A 121 14.51 -5.83 8.73
CA ASP A 121 13.91 -4.50 8.82
C ASP A 121 14.15 -3.74 7.51
N LEU A 122 15.38 -3.86 6.98
CA LEU A 122 15.70 -3.36 5.64
C LEU A 122 14.85 -4.04 4.56
N GLY A 123 14.67 -5.37 4.66
CA GLY A 123 13.81 -6.14 3.76
C GLY A 123 12.35 -5.67 3.79
N GLY A 124 11.81 -5.39 4.97
CA GLY A 124 10.45 -4.86 5.14
C GLY A 124 10.27 -3.48 4.51
N ILE A 125 11.23 -2.58 4.71
CA ILE A 125 11.25 -1.25 4.09
C ILE A 125 11.29 -1.36 2.57
N LEU A 126 12.27 -2.10 2.02
CA LEU A 126 12.41 -2.33 0.57
C LEU A 126 11.15 -2.93 -0.04
N THR A 127 10.55 -3.90 0.63
CA THR A 127 9.28 -4.50 0.19
C THR A 127 8.17 -3.45 0.13
N THR A 128 8.02 -2.62 1.16
CA THR A 128 7.00 -1.57 1.20
C THR A 128 7.17 -0.56 0.06
N ILE A 129 8.41 -0.16 -0.22
CA ILE A 129 8.73 0.77 -1.32
C ILE A 129 8.39 0.16 -2.67
N ILE A 130 8.87 -1.07 -2.92
CA ILE A 130 8.66 -1.76 -4.19
C ILE A 130 7.16 -1.96 -4.42
N VAL A 131 6.45 -2.50 -3.43
CA VAL A 131 5.01 -2.76 -3.52
C VAL A 131 4.23 -1.45 -3.72
N GLY A 132 4.52 -0.40 -2.95
CA GLY A 132 3.87 0.90 -3.08
C GLY A 132 4.11 1.55 -4.45
N THR A 133 5.36 1.51 -4.93
CA THR A 133 5.76 2.07 -6.23
C THR A 133 5.06 1.32 -7.37
N LEU A 134 5.07 -0.02 -7.34
CA LEU A 134 4.41 -0.85 -8.35
C LEU A 134 2.90 -0.64 -8.34
N PHE A 135 2.28 -0.52 -7.17
CA PHE A 135 0.85 -0.23 -7.05
C PHE A 135 0.48 1.12 -7.67
N GLY A 136 1.26 2.17 -7.41
CA GLY A 136 1.11 3.46 -8.09
C GLY A 136 1.30 3.33 -9.61
N ALA A 137 2.33 2.60 -10.03
CA ALA A 137 2.73 2.47 -11.43
C ALA A 137 1.67 1.82 -12.32
N VAL A 138 0.83 0.92 -11.79
CA VAL A 138 -0.28 0.31 -12.53
C VAL A 138 -1.24 1.36 -13.12
N HIS A 139 -1.40 2.52 -12.46
CA HIS A 139 -2.32 3.57 -12.90
C HIS A 139 -1.84 4.29 -14.18
N PHE A 140 -0.57 4.15 -14.58
CA PHE A 140 -0.08 4.61 -15.88
C PHE A 140 -0.73 3.85 -17.05
N LEU A 141 -1.36 2.70 -16.83
CA LEU A 141 -2.12 2.00 -17.87
C LEU A 141 -3.25 2.85 -18.46
N ALA A 142 -3.81 3.78 -17.67
CA ALA A 142 -4.84 4.74 -18.08
C ALA A 142 -4.27 6.14 -18.41
N TRP A 143 -2.95 6.29 -18.58
CA TRP A 143 -2.30 7.59 -18.79
C TRP A 143 -2.88 8.41 -19.95
N SER A 144 -3.23 7.73 -21.04
CA SER A 144 -3.78 8.31 -22.27
C SER A 144 -5.27 7.95 -22.48
N SER A 145 -5.99 7.63 -21.41
CA SER A 145 -7.40 7.27 -21.48
C SER A 145 -8.28 8.49 -21.83
N PRO A 146 -9.43 8.32 -22.53
CA PRO A 146 -10.32 9.44 -22.86
C PRO A 146 -11.13 9.89 -21.64
N PHE A 147 -10.61 10.89 -20.92
CA PHE A 147 -11.34 11.52 -19.82
C PHE A 147 -12.38 12.53 -20.33
N PRO A 148 -13.45 12.81 -19.55
CA PRO A 148 -14.48 13.80 -19.90
C PRO A 148 -13.95 15.22 -20.13
N SER A 149 -12.83 15.57 -19.48
CA SER A 149 -12.21 16.89 -19.58
C SER A 149 -10.68 16.81 -19.44
N THR A 150 -9.98 17.82 -19.97
CA THR A 150 -8.53 17.97 -19.80
C THR A 150 -8.12 18.09 -18.34
N HIS A 151 -8.95 18.73 -17.50
CA HIS A 151 -8.67 18.87 -16.07
C HIS A 151 -8.71 17.52 -15.34
N THR A 152 -9.71 16.68 -15.64
CA THR A 152 -9.80 15.34 -15.05
C THR A 152 -8.66 14.43 -15.50
N GLN A 153 -8.22 14.55 -16.76
CA GLN A 153 -7.05 13.82 -17.25
C GLN A 153 -5.77 14.26 -16.53
N PHE A 154 -5.56 15.58 -16.40
CA PHE A 154 -4.40 16.12 -15.69
C PHE A 154 -4.38 15.66 -14.23
N LEU A 155 -5.52 15.70 -13.54
CA LEU A 155 -5.63 15.24 -12.16
C LEU A 155 -5.27 13.76 -12.02
N TRP A 156 -5.73 12.91 -12.94
CA TRP A 156 -5.36 11.49 -12.96
C TRP A 156 -3.84 11.30 -13.13
N GLN A 157 -3.25 12.00 -14.11
CA GLN A 157 -1.82 11.90 -14.41
C GLN A 157 -0.97 12.39 -13.22
N PHE A 158 -1.33 13.54 -12.64
CA PHE A 158 -0.67 14.08 -11.46
C PHE A 158 -0.77 13.12 -10.27
N ALA A 159 -1.97 12.61 -9.98
CA ALA A 159 -2.18 11.64 -8.90
C ALA A 159 -1.40 10.35 -9.11
N THR A 160 -1.33 9.85 -10.35
CA THR A 160 -0.56 8.66 -10.73
C THR A 160 0.94 8.86 -10.48
N ILE A 161 1.49 10.01 -10.90
CA ILE A 161 2.90 10.36 -10.62
C ILE A 161 3.12 10.40 -9.11
N VAL A 162 2.29 11.15 -8.38
CA VAL A 162 2.38 11.30 -6.92
C VAL A 162 2.39 9.93 -6.22
N MET A 163 1.44 9.05 -6.52
CA MET A 163 1.37 7.73 -5.88
C MET A 163 2.60 6.86 -6.20
N THR A 164 3.18 7.01 -7.39
CA THR A 164 4.35 6.24 -7.81
C THR A 164 5.64 6.79 -7.18
N THR A 165 5.76 8.11 -7.01
CA THR A 165 6.99 8.75 -6.54
C THR A 165 7.08 8.91 -5.02
N VAL A 166 5.95 8.94 -4.31
CA VAL A 166 5.95 9.09 -2.84
C VAL A 166 6.74 7.97 -2.13
N PRO A 167 6.55 6.67 -2.42
CA PRO A 167 7.30 5.61 -1.74
C PRO A 167 8.83 5.72 -1.89
N PRO A 168 9.41 5.91 -3.09
CA PRO A 168 10.86 6.09 -3.21
C PRO A 168 11.33 7.44 -2.64
N ALA A 169 10.52 8.50 -2.73
CA ALA A 169 10.85 9.79 -2.13
C ALA A 169 11.00 9.70 -0.61
N ALA A 170 10.19 8.86 0.07
CA ALA A 170 10.32 8.63 1.51
C ALA A 170 11.71 8.11 1.90
N VAL A 171 12.29 7.22 1.08
CA VAL A 171 13.64 6.67 1.33
C VAL A 171 14.71 7.74 1.14
N VAL A 172 14.60 8.48 0.04
CA VAL A 172 15.56 9.53 -0.30
C VAL A 172 15.56 10.61 0.79
N LEU A 173 14.39 10.99 1.28
CA LEU A 173 14.25 11.97 2.35
C LEU A 173 14.72 11.43 3.69
N PHE A 174 14.44 10.15 4.00
CA PHE A 174 14.91 9.53 5.24
C PHE A 174 16.44 9.39 5.27
N LEU A 175 17.02 8.68 4.30
CA LEU A 175 18.47 8.48 4.23
C LEU A 175 19.21 9.80 4.00
N GLY A 176 18.69 10.65 3.12
CA GLY A 176 19.24 11.97 2.86
C GLY A 176 19.19 12.86 4.09
N GLY A 177 18.12 12.81 4.88
CA GLY A 177 17.98 13.55 6.13
C GLY A 177 18.99 13.10 7.19
N LEU A 178 19.20 11.78 7.35
CA LEU A 178 20.24 11.24 8.24
C LEU A 178 21.64 11.70 7.81
N MET A 179 21.95 11.60 6.51
CA MET A 179 23.25 12.01 5.97
C MET A 179 23.47 13.52 6.07
N ALA A 180 22.45 14.32 5.74
CA ALA A 180 22.50 15.77 5.84
C ALA A 180 22.64 16.24 7.29
N GLY A 181 22.05 15.54 8.26
CA GLY A 181 22.18 15.84 9.68
C GLY A 181 23.62 15.81 10.20
N TYR A 182 24.50 14.99 9.62
CA TYR A 182 25.94 15.00 9.94
C TYR A 182 26.65 16.27 9.46
N VAL A 183 26.13 16.93 8.43
CA VAL A 183 26.72 18.16 7.84
C VAL A 183 26.04 19.40 8.41
N SER A 184 24.72 19.38 8.55
CA SER A 184 23.88 20.47 9.02
C SER A 184 22.62 19.91 9.68
N GLU A 185 22.49 20.13 10.98
CA GLU A 185 21.35 19.68 11.78
C GLU A 185 20.03 20.26 11.26
N SER A 186 20.03 21.52 10.80
CA SER A 186 18.83 22.18 10.25
C SER A 186 18.38 21.60 8.92
N LEU A 187 19.33 21.26 8.03
CA LEU A 187 19.02 20.63 6.74
C LEU A 187 18.49 19.21 6.95
N GLY A 188 19.15 18.42 7.80
CA GLY A 188 18.70 17.08 8.15
C GLY A 188 17.31 17.10 8.79
N GLY A 189 17.08 17.99 9.76
CA GLY A 189 15.79 18.18 10.40
C GLY A 189 14.67 18.55 9.43
N LEU A 190 14.93 19.45 8.48
CA LEU A 190 13.95 19.85 7.46
C LEU A 190 13.59 18.68 6.51
N MET A 191 14.57 17.88 6.11
CA MET A 191 14.34 16.68 5.28
C MET A 191 13.51 15.64 6.04
N ILE A 192 13.83 15.36 7.30
CA ILE A 192 13.05 14.43 8.13
C ILE A 192 11.63 14.97 8.37
N PHE A 193 11.47 16.25 8.65
CA PHE A 193 10.15 16.88 8.82
C PHE A 193 9.28 16.73 7.56
N SER A 194 9.88 16.82 6.36
CA SER A 194 9.15 16.68 5.09
C SER A 194 8.53 15.29 4.88
N LEU A 195 9.02 14.24 5.57
CA LEU A 195 8.40 12.91 5.54
C LEU A 195 6.94 12.93 6.02
N SER A 196 6.59 13.82 6.94
CA SER A 196 5.21 13.98 7.44
C SER A 196 4.22 14.42 6.35
N LEU A 197 4.69 15.05 5.27
CA LEU A 197 3.86 15.54 4.17
C LEU A 197 3.55 14.46 3.13
N LEU A 198 4.33 13.38 3.09
CA LEU A 198 4.21 12.34 2.08
C LEU A 198 2.91 11.52 2.20
N PRO A 199 2.49 11.02 3.39
CA PRO A 199 1.27 10.24 3.48
C PRO A 199 0.01 11.02 3.07
N PRO A 200 -0.22 12.27 3.54
CA PRO A 200 -1.36 13.07 3.08
C PRO A 200 -1.38 13.23 1.55
N LEU A 201 -0.23 13.50 0.94
CA LEU A 201 -0.11 13.66 -0.50
C LEU A 201 -0.48 12.35 -1.24
N TYR A 202 -0.03 11.20 -0.74
CA TYR A 202 -0.39 9.89 -1.26
C TYR A 202 -1.90 9.61 -1.14
N PHE A 203 -2.50 9.90 0.02
CA PHE A 203 -3.94 9.70 0.24
C PHE A 203 -4.79 10.59 -0.68
N VAL A 204 -4.38 11.85 -0.89
CA VAL A 204 -5.06 12.75 -1.84
C VAL A 204 -4.97 12.19 -3.26
N GLY A 205 -3.78 11.75 -3.70
CA GLY A 205 -3.64 11.10 -5.01
C GLY A 205 -4.53 9.86 -5.15
N ARG A 206 -4.62 9.05 -4.10
CA ARG A 206 -5.50 7.87 -4.07
C ARG A 206 -6.98 8.24 -4.11
N GLY A 207 -7.39 9.28 -3.39
CA GLY A 207 -8.75 9.80 -3.43
C GLY A 207 -9.13 10.28 -4.83
N ILE A 208 -8.24 11.03 -5.48
CA ILE A 208 -8.43 11.52 -6.86
C ILE A 208 -8.63 10.36 -7.83
N THR A 209 -7.75 9.36 -7.82
CA THR A 209 -7.88 8.23 -8.76
C THR A 209 -9.18 7.46 -8.55
N ILE A 210 -9.57 7.17 -7.30
CA ILE A 210 -10.84 6.49 -7.00
C ILE A 210 -12.03 7.31 -7.51
N VAL A 211 -12.09 8.61 -7.20
CA VAL A 211 -13.21 9.47 -7.62
C VAL A 211 -13.29 9.53 -9.15
N LEU A 212 -12.16 9.74 -9.83
CA LEU A 212 -12.12 9.83 -11.29
C LEU A 212 -12.49 8.50 -11.96
N ALA A 213 -12.15 7.35 -11.37
CA ALA A 213 -12.56 6.05 -11.89
C ALA A 213 -14.08 5.85 -11.88
N PHE A 214 -14.80 6.46 -10.94
CA PHE A 214 -16.27 6.44 -10.96
C PHE A 214 -16.85 7.49 -11.91
N VAL A 215 -16.26 8.69 -11.97
CA VAL A 215 -16.74 9.76 -12.86
C VAL A 215 -16.62 9.35 -14.34
N THR A 216 -15.54 8.66 -14.71
CA THR A 216 -15.30 8.20 -16.08
C THR A 216 -16.29 7.14 -16.55
N LEU A 217 -16.93 6.39 -15.65
CA LEU A 217 -18.00 5.44 -16.01
C LEU A 217 -19.17 6.10 -16.72
N ALA A 218 -19.45 7.37 -16.42
CA ALA A 218 -20.54 8.11 -17.05
C ALA A 218 -20.24 8.53 -18.51
N ALA A 219 -18.98 8.43 -18.95
CA ALA A 219 -18.51 8.93 -20.24
C ALA A 219 -17.62 7.92 -20.98
N LEU A 220 -17.87 6.61 -20.80
CA LEU A 220 -17.04 5.57 -21.39
C LEU A 220 -17.06 5.58 -22.93
N PRO A 221 -15.92 5.34 -23.60
CA PRO A 221 -15.90 5.18 -25.04
C PRO A 221 -16.64 3.90 -25.46
N LEU A 222 -17.22 3.86 -26.66
CA LEU A 222 -17.94 2.68 -27.16
C LEU A 222 -17.08 1.41 -27.17
N ASP A 223 -15.77 1.56 -27.41
CA ASP A 223 -14.82 0.45 -27.37
C ASP A 223 -14.67 -0.17 -25.97
N ALA A 224 -15.04 0.54 -24.90
CA ALA A 224 -15.06 -0.01 -23.55
C ALA A 224 -16.08 -1.16 -23.43
N TYR A 225 -17.21 -1.08 -24.16
CA TYR A 225 -18.27 -2.08 -24.13
C TYR A 225 -18.02 -3.27 -25.07
N ARG A 226 -16.94 -3.27 -25.84
CA ARG A 226 -16.58 -4.40 -26.70
C ARG A 226 -15.97 -5.53 -25.87
N ASP A 227 -16.47 -6.74 -26.10
CA ASP A 227 -15.92 -7.95 -25.51
C ASP A 227 -14.65 -8.38 -26.24
N VAL A 228 -13.76 -9.07 -25.50
CA VAL A 228 -12.58 -9.72 -26.07
C VAL A 228 -13.04 -10.92 -26.90
N ALA A 229 -12.65 -10.96 -28.17
CA ALA A 229 -12.84 -12.13 -29.04
C ALA A 229 -11.83 -13.24 -28.68
N TRP A 230 -12.14 -14.01 -27.62
CA TRP A 230 -11.27 -15.10 -27.15
C TRP A 230 -10.97 -16.17 -28.23
N SER A 231 -11.86 -16.32 -29.22
CA SER A 231 -11.64 -17.17 -30.39
C SER A 231 -10.39 -16.83 -31.19
N ASP A 232 -9.91 -15.59 -31.13
CA ASP A 232 -8.73 -15.16 -31.88
C ASP A 232 -7.41 -15.59 -31.21
N PHE A 233 -7.47 -15.93 -29.91
CA PHE A 233 -6.31 -16.35 -29.12
C PHE A 233 -6.09 -17.87 -29.12
N PHE A 234 -7.16 -18.65 -29.31
CA PHE A 234 -7.08 -20.09 -29.39
C PHE A 234 -7.14 -20.52 -30.86
N PRO A 235 -6.04 -20.98 -31.48
CA PRO A 235 -6.07 -21.45 -32.85
C PRO A 235 -7.04 -22.63 -32.97
N HIS A 236 -8.20 -22.34 -33.54
CA HIS A 236 -9.26 -23.21 -34.06
C HIS A 236 -9.47 -24.56 -33.33
N ILE A 237 -10.42 -24.57 -32.39
CA ILE A 237 -11.38 -25.70 -32.30
C ILE A 237 -12.54 -25.35 -33.23
#